data_AF-A0A953M5V6-F1
#
_entry.id   AF-A0A953M5V6-F1
#
_cell.length_a   1.000
_cell.length_b   1.000
_cell.length_c   1.000
_cell.angle_alpha   90.00
_cell.angle_beta   90.00
_cell.angle_gamma   90.00
#
_symmetry.space_group_name_H-M   'P 1'
#
loop_
_entity.id
_entity.type
_entity.pdbx_description
1 polymer ?
#
loop_
_entity_poly.entity_id
_entity_poly.type
_entity_poly.pdbx_seq_one_letter_code
_entity_poly.pdbx_strand_id
1 'polypeptide(L)' 'YIVAPTGPIEDDPNLTDRRFPGNPTKSYRSRDPFRVVGEVAEWQGHSDAQLAEMREHLEALKRLGIEAIDG' A
#
# COMPACT_ATOMS: atom_id res chain seq x y z
N TYR A 1 -10.29 1.20 -7.68
CA TYR A 1 -11.56 1.82 -7.22
C TYR A 1 -11.28 3.16 -6.59
N ILE A 2 -12.23 4.09 -6.69
CA ILE A 2 -12.26 5.33 -5.89
C ILE A 2 -13.19 5.07 -4.71
N VAL A 3 -12.72 5.38 -3.50
CA VAL A 3 -13.43 5.08 -2.27
C VAL A 3 -13.56 6.31 -1.39
N ALA A 4 -14.65 6.36 -0.63
CA ALA A 4 -14.86 7.33 0.44
C ALA A 4 -14.80 6.62 1.80
N PRO A 5 -14.09 7.18 2.79
CA PRO A 5 -14.07 6.62 4.13
C PRO A 5 -15.44 6.77 4.78
N THR A 6 -15.89 5.75 5.53
CA THR A 6 -17.10 5.86 6.35
C THR A 6 -16.80 6.21 7.81
N GLY A 7 -15.52 6.28 8.17
CA GLY A 7 -15.03 6.66 9.49
C GLY A 7 -13.65 7.34 9.40
N PRO A 8 -12.95 7.53 10.52
CA PRO A 8 -11.62 8.13 10.53
C PRO A 8 -10.60 7.32 9.71
N ILE A 9 -9.64 8.03 9.12
CA ILE A 9 -8.45 7.42 8.49
C ILE A 9 -7.20 7.90 9.22
N GLU A 10 -6.16 7.07 9.22
CA GLU A 10 -4.85 7.40 9.76
C GLU A 10 -3.75 7.01 8.76
N ASP A 11 -2.57 7.59 8.91
CA ASP A 11 -1.39 7.23 8.11
C ASP A 11 -1.09 5.73 8.25
N ASP A 12 -0.76 5.06 7.14
CA ASP A 12 -0.40 3.64 7.16
C ASP A 12 1.00 3.48 7.78
N PRO A 13 1.13 2.84 8.96
CA PRO A 13 2.42 2.67 9.60
C PRO A 13 3.34 1.73 8.83
N ASN A 14 2.86 0.91 7.88
CA ASN A 14 3.73 0.06 7.07
C ASN A 14 4.56 0.86 6.06
N LEU A 15 4.16 2.11 5.77
CA LEU A 15 4.78 2.95 4.73
C LEU A 15 5.21 4.33 5.25
N THR A 16 4.54 4.84 6.27
CA THR A 16 4.84 6.14 6.88
C THR A 16 6.06 6.05 7.79
N ASP A 17 7.00 6.98 7.63
CA ASP A 17 8.24 7.06 8.42
C ASP A 17 9.09 5.76 8.41
N ARG A 18 8.96 4.94 7.35
CA ARG A 18 9.78 3.72 7.18
C ARG A 18 11.06 3.99 6.41
N ARG A 19 10.95 4.17 5.09
CA ARG A 19 12.10 4.44 4.21
C ARG A 19 12.38 5.93 4.05
N PHE A 20 11.34 6.75 4.14
CA PHE A 20 11.37 8.20 3.94
C PHE A 20 10.56 8.87 5.05
N PRO A 21 10.92 10.10 5.45
CA PRO A 21 10.17 10.85 6.46
C PRO A 21 8.77 11.22 5.97
N GLY A 22 7.79 11.11 6.87
CA GLY A 22 6.38 11.35 6.62
C GLY A 22 5.72 10.28 5.73
N ASN A 23 4.66 10.69 5.04
CA ASN A 23 3.83 9.82 4.19
C ASN A 23 3.86 10.27 2.71
N PRO A 24 5.00 10.14 2.01
CA PRO A 24 5.13 10.62 0.63
C PRO A 24 4.23 9.87 -0.37
N THR A 25 3.92 8.61 -0.09
CA THR A 25 3.01 7.79 -0.93
C THR A 25 1.54 8.10 -0.66
N LYS A 26 1.22 8.90 0.36
CA LYS A 26 -0.14 9.23 0.79
C LYS A 26 -0.96 7.96 1.06
N SER A 27 -0.36 7.02 1.78
CA SER A 27 -0.95 5.74 2.13
C SER A 27 -1.66 5.84 3.49
N TYR A 28 -2.92 5.43 3.54
CA TYR A 28 -3.77 5.54 4.73
C TYR A 28 -4.46 4.21 5.01
N ARG A 29 -4.87 4.00 6.27
CA ARG A 29 -5.71 2.87 6.69
C ARG A 29 -6.89 3.34 7.54
N SER A 30 -7.91 2.48 7.65
CA SER A 30 -9.06 2.67 8.54
C SER A 30 -9.46 1.34 9.16
N ARG A 31 -10.05 1.39 10.36
CA ARG A 31 -10.76 0.24 10.96
C ARG A 31 -12.21 0.17 10.49
N ASP A 32 -12.75 1.28 10.00
CA ASP A 32 -14.08 1.36 9.44
C ASP A 32 -14.06 0.96 7.95
N PRO A 33 -15.18 0.48 7.41
CA PRO A 33 -15.26 0.14 6.00
C PRO A 33 -15.10 1.37 5.09
N PHE A 34 -14.84 1.10 3.82
CA PHE A 34 -14.87 2.11 2.77
C PHE A 34 -16.08 1.91 1.86
N ARG A 35 -16.68 3.00 1.38
CA ARG A 35 -17.71 2.97 0.35
C ARG A 35 -17.06 3.18 -1.02
N VAL A 36 -17.31 2.27 -1.97
CA VAL A 36 -16.92 2.48 -3.36
C VAL A 36 -17.82 3.57 -3.97
N VAL A 37 -17.20 4.61 -4.51
CA VAL A 37 -17.89 5.75 -5.14
C VAL A 37 -17.56 5.91 -6.61
N GLY A 38 -16.66 5.07 -7.13
CA GLY A 38 -16.33 5.03 -8.54
C GLY A 38 -15.22 4.03 -8.84
N GLU A 39 -14.85 3.96 -10.11
CA GLU A 39 -13.79 3.12 -10.63
C GLU A 39 -12.73 3.98 -11.32
N VAL A 40 -11.48 3.51 -11.25
CA VAL A 40 -10.39 4.12 -12.03
C VAL A 40 -10.30 3.31 -13.31
N ALA A 41 -10.86 3.83 -14.40
CA ALA A 41 -10.91 3.11 -15.68
C ALA A 41 -9.55 3.05 -16.39
N GLU A 42 -8.75 4.10 -16.24
CA GLU A 42 -7.47 4.27 -16.95
C GLU A 42 -6.32 4.23 -15.96
N TRP A 43 -5.94 3.02 -15.53
CA TRP A 43 -4.75 2.80 -14.72
C TRP A 43 -3.70 2.02 -15.51
N GLN A 44 -2.53 2.62 -15.71
CA GLN A 44 -1.37 1.94 -16.27
C GLN A 44 -0.61 1.24 -15.14
N GLY A 45 -0.61 -0.09 -15.16
CA GLY A 45 0.21 -0.89 -14.25
C GLY A 45 1.71 -0.76 -14.53
N HIS A 46 2.52 -1.21 -13.57
CA HIS A 46 3.95 -1.39 -13.75
C HIS A 46 4.26 -2.39 -14.88
N SER A 47 5.45 -2.28 -15.47
CA SER A 47 5.93 -3.25 -16.45
C SER A 47 6.17 -4.63 -15.82
N ASP A 48 6.12 -5.68 -16.64
CA ASP A 48 6.36 -7.05 -16.17
C ASP A 48 7.72 -7.22 -15.48
N ALA A 49 8.77 -6.56 -16.01
CA ALA A 49 10.10 -6.60 -15.44
C ALA A 49 10.14 -5.96 -14.03
N GLN A 50 9.49 -4.82 -13.84
CA GLN A 50 9.37 -4.17 -12.54
C GLN A 50 8.55 -5.03 -11.57
N LEU A 51 7.46 -5.65 -12.03
CA LEU A 51 6.67 -6.56 -11.20
C LEU A 51 7.47 -7.79 -10.76
N ALA A 52 8.33 -8.33 -11.63
CA ALA A 52 9.22 -9.44 -11.29
C ALA A 52 10.23 -9.03 -10.20
N GLU A 53 10.89 -7.88 -10.37
CA GLU A 53 11.84 -7.34 -9.39
C GLU A 53 11.18 -7.10 -8.02
N MET A 54 9.99 -6.49 -7.99
CA MET A 54 9.25 -6.25 -6.75
C MET A 54 8.92 -7.56 -6.03
N ARG A 55 8.51 -8.60 -6.77
CA ARG A 55 8.19 -9.93 -6.19
C ARG A 55 9.44 -10.61 -5.65
N GLU A 56 10.54 -10.58 -6.38
CA GLU A 56 11.81 -11.16 -5.93
C GLU A 56 12.29 -10.50 -4.64
N HIS A 57 12.18 -9.17 -4.56
CA HIS A 57 12.53 -8.41 -3.37
C HIS A 57 11.67 -8.83 -2.15
N LEU A 58 10.35 -8.96 -2.33
CA LEU A 58 9.46 -9.43 -1.26
C LEU A 58 9.81 -10.85 -0.79
N GLU A 59 10.16 -11.75 -1.70
CA GLU A 59 10.59 -13.10 -1.34
C GLU A 59 11.95 -13.11 -0.62
N ALA A 60 12.87 -12.22 -0.96
CA ALA A 60 14.11 -12.04 -0.23
C ALA A 60 13.86 -11.55 1.21
N LEU A 61 12.97 -10.57 1.40
CA LEU A 61 12.59 -10.08 2.73
C LEU A 61 11.97 -11.19 3.60
N LYS A 62 11.08 -12.00 3.02
CA LYS A 62 10.50 -13.17 3.71
C LYS A 62 11.57 -14.17 4.15
N ARG A 63 12.55 -14.49 3.28
CA ARG A 63 13.67 -15.39 3.65
C ARG A 63 14.52 -14.84 4.79
N LEU A 64 14.56 -13.52 4.97
CA LEU A 64 15.25 -12.85 6.06
C LEU A 64 14.38 -12.70 7.33
N GLY A 65 13.13 -13.17 7.32
CA GLY A 65 12.20 -13.06 8.45
C GLY A 65 11.66 -11.64 8.66
N ILE A 66 11.74 -10.77 7.65
CA ILE A 66 11.20 -9.41 7.71
C ILE A 66 9.77 -9.44 7.14
N GLU A 67 8.78 -9.41 8.03
CA GLU A 67 7.38 -9.26 7.66
C GLU A 67 6.99 -7.79 7.62
N ALA A 68 6.34 -7.39 6.54
CA ALA A 68 5.95 -6.01 6.28
C ALA A 68 4.52 -5.67 6.78
N ILE A 69 3.93 -6.51 7.62
CA ILE A 69 2.53 -6.38 8.06
C ILE A 69 2.52 -6.14 9.57
N ASP A 70 2.22 -4.90 9.96
CA ASP A 70 1.80 -4.60 11.33
C ASP A 70 0.31 -5.00 11.49
N GLY A 71 0.05 -5.94 12.42
CA GLY A 71 -1.27 -6.48 12.75
C GLY A 71 -2.14 -5.62 13.65
#